data_AF-A0A353NQX6-F1
#
_entry.id   AF-A0A353NQX6-F1
#
_cell.length_a   1.000
_cell.length_b   1.000
_cell.length_c   1.000
_cell.angle_alpha   90.00
_cell.angle_beta   90.00
_cell.angle_gamma   90.00
#
_symmetry.space_group_name_H-M   'P 1'
#
loop_
_entity.id
_entity.type
_entity.pdbx_description
1 polymer ?
#
loop_
_entity_poly.entity_id
_entity_poly.type
_entity_poly.pdbx_seq_one_letter_code
_entity_poly.pdbx_strand_id
1 'polypeptide(L)'
;TRIQVEHPVTELVTGIDLVAETIKIAAGGELCYRQDDIVQQGTAIECRINAEDPGNGFRPCPGVISKYIPPGGMGVRVDSGVYQGCRISPYYDSLIAKLIIWGRSRQEAILRMERALSEFQIDGIKTTIPFLQYLMGDEGFRSAMVDTSYVNSLSDRFSALKEYKD
;
A
#
# COMPACT_ATOMS: atom_id res chain seq x y z
N THR A 1 -8.55 10.23 -19.27
CA THR A 1 -7.54 10.55 -18.22
C THR A 1 -8.24 10.60 -16.88
N ARG A 2 -7.65 10.07 -15.81
CA ARG A 2 -8.26 9.90 -14.48
C ARG A 2 -7.20 9.89 -13.37
N ILE A 3 -7.63 10.08 -12.12
CA ILE A 3 -6.79 9.84 -10.93
C ILE A 3 -6.32 8.37 -10.91
N GLN A 4 -5.11 8.14 -10.39
CA GLN A 4 -4.56 6.81 -10.19
C GLN A 4 -4.69 6.35 -8.74
N VAL A 5 -4.61 5.05 -8.50
CA VAL A 5 -4.75 4.46 -7.16
C VAL A 5 -3.65 4.99 -6.23
N GLU A 6 -2.44 5.07 -6.78
CA GLU A 6 -1.19 5.42 -6.13
C GLU A 6 -0.96 6.94 -5.97
N HIS A 7 -1.94 7.80 -6.28
CA HIS A 7 -1.81 9.24 -6.09
C HIS A 7 -1.37 9.67 -4.66
N PRO A 8 -1.70 8.96 -3.56
CA PRO A 8 -1.31 9.40 -2.22
C PRO A 8 0.20 9.47 -2.00
N VAL A 9 1.02 8.67 -2.71
CA VAL A 9 2.49 8.78 -2.55
C VAL A 9 2.99 10.14 -3.00
N THR A 10 2.38 10.69 -4.06
CA THR A 10 2.68 12.03 -4.57
C THR A 10 2.17 13.10 -3.62
N GLU A 11 0.95 12.93 -3.09
CA GLU A 11 0.38 13.87 -2.10
C GLU A 11 1.26 13.96 -0.86
N LEU A 12 1.76 12.84 -0.34
CA LEU A 12 2.58 12.82 0.88
C LEU A 12 3.95 13.48 0.70
N VAL A 13 4.56 13.41 -0.49
CA VAL A 13 5.87 14.06 -0.73
C VAL A 13 5.75 15.51 -1.18
N THR A 14 4.61 15.93 -1.73
CA THR A 14 4.40 17.31 -2.21
C THR A 14 3.57 18.17 -1.27
N GLY A 15 2.76 17.56 -0.41
CA GLY A 15 1.77 18.25 0.43
C GLY A 15 0.53 18.74 -0.34
N ILE A 16 0.38 18.35 -1.61
CA ILE A 16 -0.75 18.78 -2.46
C ILE A 16 -1.84 17.71 -2.42
N ASP A 17 -3.07 18.11 -2.09
CA ASP A 17 -4.26 17.25 -2.17
C ASP A 17 -4.79 17.23 -3.61
N LEU A 18 -4.52 16.14 -4.33
CA LEU A 18 -4.82 16.02 -5.76
C LEU A 18 -6.32 15.81 -6.01
N VAL A 19 -7.04 15.21 -5.06
CA VAL A 19 -8.48 15.01 -5.18
C VAL A 19 -9.20 16.35 -4.99
N ALA A 20 -8.82 17.13 -3.98
CA ALA A 20 -9.36 18.46 -3.75
C ALA A 20 -9.09 19.41 -4.93
N GLU A 21 -7.86 19.41 -5.47
CA GLU A 21 -7.54 20.21 -6.67
C GLU A 21 -8.37 19.78 -7.89
N THR A 22 -8.61 18.47 -8.06
CA THR A 22 -9.47 17.99 -9.15
C THR A 22 -10.90 18.53 -9.03
N ILE A 23 -11.47 18.52 -7.82
CA ILE A 23 -12.82 19.05 -7.55
C ILE A 23 -12.87 20.56 -7.80
N LYS A 24 -11.86 21.29 -7.31
CA LYS A 24 -11.76 22.75 -7.46
C LYS A 24 -11.68 23.17 -8.93
N ILE A 25 -10.85 22.49 -9.73
CA ILE A 25 -10.72 22.75 -11.17
C ILE A 25 -12.04 22.42 -11.89
N ALA A 26 -12.69 21.31 -11.53
CA ALA A 26 -13.98 20.94 -12.10
C ALA A 26 -15.09 21.98 -11.79
N ALA A 27 -14.97 22.70 -10.67
CA ALA A 27 -15.85 23.81 -10.30
C ALA A 27 -15.49 25.16 -10.98
N GLY A 28 -14.51 25.17 -11.89
CA GLY A 28 -14.06 26.38 -12.59
C GLY A 28 -12.99 27.19 -11.85
N GLY A 29 -12.44 26.66 -10.75
CA GLY A 29 -11.30 27.28 -10.06
C GLY A 29 -9.98 27.10 -10.83
N GLU A 30 -8.98 27.91 -10.48
CA GLU A 30 -7.64 27.85 -11.06
C GLU A 30 -6.67 27.04 -10.19
N LEU A 31 -5.59 26.56 -10.79
CA LEU A 31 -4.45 25.99 -10.06
C LEU A 31 -3.80 27.07 -9.20
N CYS A 32 -3.61 26.78 -7.91
CA CYS A 32 -2.97 27.71 -6.97
C CYS A 32 -1.45 27.53 -6.87
N TYR A 33 -0.86 26.73 -7.76
CA TYR A 33 0.56 26.37 -7.72
C TYR A 33 1.21 26.64 -9.06
N ARG A 34 2.39 27.24 -9.02
CA ARG A 34 3.34 27.29 -10.12
C ARG A 34 4.28 26.09 -9.99
N GLN A 35 4.97 25.76 -11.08
CA GLN A 35 5.94 24.66 -11.07
C GLN A 35 7.03 24.84 -9.99
N ASP A 36 7.45 26.09 -9.76
CA ASP A 36 8.48 26.43 -8.77
C ASP A 36 7.98 26.33 -7.31
N ASP A 37 6.66 26.25 -7.08
CA ASP A 37 6.07 26.08 -5.75
C ASP A 37 6.07 24.59 -5.32
N ILE A 38 6.29 23.66 -6.26
CA ILE A 38 6.20 22.22 -6.01
C ILE A 38 7.55 21.70 -5.51
N VAL A 39 7.63 21.43 -4.22
CA VAL A 39 8.81 20.83 -3.58
C VAL A 39 8.51 19.41 -3.14
N GLN A 40 9.34 18.46 -3.54
CA GLN A 40 9.29 17.09 -3.02
C GLN A 40 10.13 16.96 -1.76
N GLN A 41 9.51 16.52 -0.67
CA GLN A 41 10.16 16.31 0.62
C GLN A 41 9.99 14.86 1.09
N GLY A 42 11.11 14.23 1.42
CA GLY A 42 11.13 12.85 1.92
C GLY A 42 10.86 11.80 0.84
N THR A 43 10.31 10.68 1.27
CA THR A 43 10.01 9.52 0.42
C THR A 43 8.72 8.89 0.90
N ALA A 44 7.84 8.54 -0.04
CA ALA A 44 6.63 7.80 0.25
C ALA A 44 6.63 6.42 -0.42
N ILE A 45 6.05 5.44 0.26
CA ILE A 45 5.86 4.07 -0.24
C ILE A 45 4.40 3.69 0.01
N GLU A 46 3.71 3.20 -1.01
CA GLU A 46 2.37 2.63 -0.90
C GLU A 46 2.43 1.11 -1.03
N CYS A 47 1.70 0.41 -0.17
CA CYS A 47 1.44 -1.01 -0.26
C CYS A 47 -0.07 -1.23 -0.39
N ARG A 48 -0.47 -2.01 -1.40
CA ARG A 48 -1.86 -2.45 -1.57
C ARG A 48 -2.11 -3.70 -0.73
N ILE A 49 -2.99 -3.55 0.25
CA ILE A 49 -3.44 -4.64 1.11
C ILE A 49 -4.63 -5.28 0.42
N ASN A 50 -4.42 -6.44 -0.19
CA ASN A 50 -5.44 -7.15 -0.94
C ASN A 50 -5.88 -8.41 -0.18
N ALA A 51 -7.13 -8.81 -0.39
CA ALA A 51 -7.68 -10.09 0.04
C ALA A 51 -7.20 -11.21 -0.90
N GLU A 52 -5.94 -11.59 -0.79
CA GLU A 52 -5.27 -12.60 -1.63
C GLU A 52 -4.41 -13.52 -0.77
N ASP A 53 -4.10 -14.71 -1.28
CA ASP A 53 -3.23 -15.72 -0.65
C ASP A 53 -1.87 -15.80 -1.38
N PRO A 54 -0.83 -15.06 -0.95
CA PRO A 54 0.46 -15.04 -1.65
C PRO A 54 1.17 -16.39 -1.66
N GLY A 55 0.95 -17.23 -0.64
CA GLY A 55 1.51 -18.59 -0.58
C GLY A 55 0.91 -19.54 -1.62
N ASN A 56 -0.22 -19.16 -2.23
CA ASN A 56 -0.92 -19.94 -3.24
C ASN A 56 -1.20 -19.11 -4.50
N GLY A 57 -0.15 -18.45 -5.01
CA GLY A 57 -0.18 -17.75 -6.29
C GLY A 57 -1.10 -16.54 -6.32
N PHE A 58 -1.25 -15.83 -5.19
CA PHE A 58 -2.09 -14.63 -5.05
C PHE A 58 -3.56 -14.85 -5.44
N ARG A 59 -4.07 -16.08 -5.30
CA ARG A 59 -5.49 -16.33 -5.54
C ARG A 59 -6.36 -15.43 -4.64
N PRO A 60 -7.47 -14.87 -5.14
CA PRO A 60 -8.37 -14.08 -4.31
C PRO A 60 -8.91 -14.87 -3.10
N CYS A 61 -9.06 -14.18 -1.97
CA CYS A 61 -9.55 -14.72 -0.70
C CYS A 61 -10.77 -13.91 -0.21
N PRO A 62 -11.93 -14.01 -0.89
CA PRO A 62 -13.16 -13.35 -0.45
C PRO A 62 -13.65 -13.96 0.87
N GLY A 63 -14.31 -13.16 1.70
CA GLY A 63 -14.75 -13.62 3.03
C GLY A 63 -15.21 -12.47 3.90
N VAL A 64 -15.41 -12.75 5.20
CA VAL A 64 -15.79 -11.73 6.18
C VAL A 64 -14.55 -11.38 7.00
N ILE A 65 -14.26 -10.09 7.10
CA ILE A 65 -13.20 -9.57 7.96
C ILE A 65 -13.70 -9.66 9.41
N SER A 66 -13.22 -10.63 10.19
CA SER A 66 -13.66 -10.81 11.57
C SER A 66 -13.00 -9.81 12.54
N LYS A 67 -11.80 -9.31 12.19
CA LYS A 67 -11.07 -8.29 12.93
C LYS A 67 -10.34 -7.36 11.98
N TYR A 68 -10.39 -6.06 12.25
CA TYR A 68 -9.71 -5.03 11.46
C TYR A 68 -9.11 -3.97 12.38
N ILE A 69 -7.79 -3.99 12.54
CA ILE A 69 -7.03 -2.98 13.30
C ILE A 69 -5.97 -2.38 12.36
N PRO A 70 -6.25 -1.21 11.77
CA PRO A 70 -5.27 -0.53 10.92
C PRO A 70 -4.13 0.06 11.77
N PRO A 71 -2.91 0.15 11.20
CA PRO A 71 -1.77 0.76 11.88
C PRO A 71 -1.93 2.26 11.95
N GLY A 72 -1.11 2.90 12.80
CA GLY A 72 -1.12 4.36 12.94
C GLY A 72 0.23 4.94 13.35
N GLY A 73 0.19 6.18 13.81
CA GLY A 73 1.36 6.93 14.24
C GLY A 73 1.94 7.83 13.13
N MET A 74 3.06 8.48 13.45
CA MET A 74 3.68 9.46 12.58
C MET A 74 4.09 8.84 11.24
N GLY A 75 3.73 9.53 10.14
CA GLY A 75 4.09 9.12 8.78
C GLY A 75 3.32 7.91 8.27
N VAL A 76 2.21 7.52 8.92
CA VAL A 76 1.32 6.43 8.49
C VAL A 76 -0.01 7.02 8.03
N ARG A 77 -0.41 6.70 6.80
CA ARG A 77 -1.73 6.99 6.23
C ARG A 77 -2.36 5.67 5.78
N VAL A 78 -3.65 5.51 6.06
CA VAL A 78 -4.43 4.35 5.61
C VAL A 78 -5.66 4.86 4.87
N ASP A 79 -5.76 4.54 3.59
CA ASP A 79 -6.97 4.78 2.80
C ASP A 79 -7.69 3.42 2.67
N SER A 80 -8.88 3.28 3.26
CA SER A 80 -9.65 2.03 3.23
C SER A 80 -11.13 2.29 3.01
N GLY A 81 -11.81 1.34 2.36
CA GLY A 81 -13.26 1.30 2.21
C GLY A 81 -13.94 0.20 3.03
N VAL A 82 -13.20 -0.51 3.89
CA VAL A 82 -13.71 -1.65 4.66
C VAL A 82 -13.76 -1.34 6.16
N TYR A 83 -14.39 -2.23 6.91
CA TYR A 83 -14.49 -2.17 8.37
C TYR A 83 -14.64 -3.58 8.95
N GLN A 84 -14.47 -3.73 10.26
CA GLN A 84 -14.68 -5.03 10.93
C GLN A 84 -16.12 -5.52 10.71
N GLY A 85 -16.27 -6.78 10.26
CA GLY A 85 -17.54 -7.39 9.86
C GLY A 85 -17.89 -7.20 8.39
N CYS A 86 -17.13 -6.40 7.64
CA CYS A 86 -17.34 -6.22 6.20
C CYS A 86 -17.07 -7.54 5.44
N ARG A 87 -17.88 -7.81 4.42
CA ARG A 87 -17.70 -8.95 3.51
C ARG A 87 -17.01 -8.51 2.23
N ILE A 88 -15.84 -9.08 1.95
CA ILE A 88 -15.15 -8.95 0.68
C ILE A 88 -15.85 -9.83 -0.36
N SER A 89 -16.28 -9.19 -1.44
CA SER A 89 -16.99 -9.82 -2.56
C SER A 89 -16.01 -10.44 -3.55
N PRO A 90 -16.31 -11.60 -4.16
CA PRO A 90 -15.50 -12.16 -5.24
C PRO A 90 -15.67 -11.42 -6.57
N TYR A 91 -16.61 -10.49 -6.68
CA TYR A 91 -16.99 -9.84 -7.94
C TYR A 91 -16.21 -8.55 -8.25
N TYR A 92 -15.45 -8.03 -7.29
CA TYR A 92 -14.71 -6.77 -7.42
C TYR A 92 -13.22 -7.01 -7.17
N ASP A 93 -12.43 -5.94 -7.32
CA ASP A 93 -11.03 -5.94 -6.94
C ASP A 93 -10.86 -6.34 -5.45
N SER A 94 -9.79 -7.06 -5.16
CA SER A 94 -9.46 -7.61 -3.83
C SER A 94 -8.94 -6.55 -2.86
N LEU A 95 -8.74 -5.30 -3.28
CA LEU A 95 -8.20 -4.22 -2.45
C LEU A 95 -9.05 -3.96 -1.20
N ILE A 96 -8.41 -4.13 -0.04
CA ILE A 96 -8.97 -3.86 1.30
C ILE A 96 -8.58 -2.45 1.74
N ALA A 97 -7.30 -2.11 1.59
CA ALA A 97 -6.74 -0.84 2.02
C ALA A 97 -5.47 -0.53 1.23
N LYS A 98 -5.15 0.77 1.13
CA LYS A 98 -3.82 1.24 0.77
C LYS A 98 -3.14 1.67 2.06
N LEU A 99 -1.99 1.06 2.36
CA LEU A 99 -1.12 1.49 3.45
C LEU A 99 -0.03 2.37 2.84
N ILE A 100 -0.03 3.65 3.20
CA ILE A 100 0.89 4.63 2.63
C ILE A 100 1.76 5.19 3.74
N ILE A 101 3.07 5.11 3.52
CA ILE A 101 4.08 5.53 4.48
C ILE A 101 4.86 6.68 3.91
N TRP A 102 5.17 7.66 4.74
CA TRP A 102 6.14 8.71 4.46
C TRP A 102 7.33 8.59 5.44
N GLY A 103 8.53 8.89 4.96
CA GLY A 103 9.73 9.05 5.78
C GLY A 103 10.68 10.09 5.19
N ARG A 104 11.67 10.55 5.97
CA ARG A 104 12.65 11.54 5.49
C ARG A 104 13.62 10.97 4.46
N SER A 105 13.78 9.65 4.47
CA SER A 105 14.54 8.88 3.49
C SER A 105 13.80 7.60 3.11
N ARG A 106 14.24 6.96 2.03
CA ARG A 106 13.74 5.66 1.62
C ARG A 106 13.93 4.59 2.70
N GLN A 107 15.07 4.58 3.36
CA GLN A 107 15.35 3.64 4.46
C GLN A 107 14.39 3.85 5.63
N GLU A 108 14.10 5.09 6.01
CA GLU A 108 13.13 5.39 7.06
C GLU A 108 11.71 4.96 6.65
N ALA A 109 11.31 5.23 5.40
CA ALA A 109 10.01 4.81 4.88
C ALA A 109 9.86 3.28 4.90
N ILE A 110 10.91 2.52 4.55
CA ILE A 110 10.90 1.05 4.62
C ILE A 110 10.77 0.56 6.06
N LEU A 111 11.59 1.06 6.99
CA LEU A 111 11.52 0.66 8.40
C LEU A 111 10.14 0.98 9.01
N ARG A 112 9.57 2.13 8.64
CA ARG A 112 8.22 2.52 9.09
C ARG A 112 7.14 1.65 8.44
N MET A 113 7.30 1.22 7.19
CA MET A 113 6.42 0.27 6.51
C MET A 113 6.47 -1.12 7.15
N GLU A 114 7.66 -1.63 7.50
CA GLU A 114 7.82 -2.91 8.23
C GLU A 114 7.02 -2.90 9.53
N ARG A 115 7.15 -1.83 10.33
CA ARG A 115 6.38 -1.64 11.56
C ARG A 115 4.87 -1.54 11.28
N ALA A 116 4.46 -0.73 10.32
CA ALA A 116 3.05 -0.54 10.04
C ALA A 116 2.39 -1.83 9.53
N LEU A 117 3.08 -2.62 8.71
CA LEU A 117 2.60 -3.93 8.27
C LEU A 117 2.51 -4.94 9.43
N SER A 118 3.44 -4.92 10.40
CA SER A 118 3.38 -5.81 11.56
C SER A 118 2.29 -5.43 12.58
N GLU A 119 1.93 -4.16 12.65
CA GLU A 119 0.81 -3.65 13.45
C GLU A 119 -0.56 -3.86 12.77
N PHE A 120 -0.60 -4.06 11.44
CA PHE A 120 -1.86 -4.17 10.68
C PHE A 120 -2.49 -5.55 10.85
N GLN A 121 -3.51 -5.63 11.72
CA GLN A 121 -4.23 -6.88 11.95
C GLN A 121 -5.51 -6.97 11.11
N ILE A 122 -5.59 -8.00 10.28
CA ILE A 122 -6.77 -8.36 9.49
C ILE A 122 -6.99 -9.87 9.65
N ASP A 123 -8.09 -10.24 10.30
CA ASP A 123 -8.44 -11.65 10.52
C ASP A 123 -9.69 -12.05 9.71
N GLY A 124 -9.87 -13.35 9.47
CA GLY A 124 -11.03 -13.93 8.77
C GLY A 124 -10.83 -14.15 7.27
N ILE A 125 -9.80 -13.54 6.68
CA ILE A 125 -9.36 -13.73 5.30
C ILE A 125 -7.82 -13.71 5.22
N LYS A 126 -7.24 -14.31 4.18
CA LYS A 126 -5.82 -14.13 3.87
C LYS A 126 -5.58 -12.78 3.18
N THR A 127 -4.40 -12.20 3.37
CA THR A 127 -4.03 -10.92 2.77
C THR A 127 -2.62 -10.92 2.20
N THR A 128 -2.28 -9.89 1.42
CA THR A 128 -0.92 -9.65 0.90
C THR A 128 0.10 -9.21 1.95
N ILE A 129 -0.31 -8.92 3.20
CA ILE A 129 0.58 -8.40 4.26
C ILE A 129 1.85 -9.25 4.45
N PRO A 130 1.78 -10.61 4.56
CA PRO A 130 2.98 -11.40 4.80
C PRO A 130 4.01 -11.31 3.66
N PHE A 131 3.53 -11.27 2.41
CA PHE A 131 4.41 -11.07 1.25
C PHE A 131 5.04 -9.68 1.24
N LEU A 132 4.27 -8.65 1.58
CA LEU A 132 4.76 -7.27 1.66
C LEU A 132 5.81 -7.11 2.76
N GLN A 133 5.64 -7.77 3.92
CA GLN A 133 6.65 -7.82 4.97
C GLN A 133 7.95 -8.48 4.48
N TYR A 134 7.82 -9.61 3.77
CA TYR A 134 8.96 -10.28 3.16
C TYR A 134 9.69 -9.38 2.15
N LEU A 135 8.94 -8.65 1.30
CA LEU A 135 9.49 -7.70 0.35
C LEU A 135 10.27 -6.55 1.01
N MET A 136 9.77 -5.99 2.12
CA MET A 136 10.47 -4.90 2.83
C MET A 136 11.83 -5.34 3.41
N GLY A 137 11.94 -6.63 3.77
CA GLY A 137 13.17 -7.25 4.24
C GLY A 137 14.16 -7.67 3.15
N ASP A 138 13.75 -7.74 1.87
CA ASP A 138 14.63 -8.21 0.80
C ASP A 138 15.69 -7.16 0.42
N GLU A 139 16.94 -7.60 0.30
CA GLU A 139 18.10 -6.74 -0.01
C GLU A 139 17.99 -6.05 -1.37
N GLY A 140 17.46 -6.72 -2.39
CA GLY A 140 17.22 -6.14 -3.72
C GLY A 140 16.24 -4.98 -3.66
N PHE A 141 15.15 -5.14 -2.90
CA PHE A 141 14.21 -4.04 -2.68
C PHE A 141 14.85 -2.92 -1.86
N ARG A 142 15.58 -3.22 -0.79
CA ARG A 142 16.24 -2.20 0.06
C ARG A 142 17.32 -1.41 -0.68
N SER A 143 18.04 -2.05 -1.59
CA SER A 143 19.07 -1.44 -2.45
C SER A 143 18.52 -0.77 -3.71
N ALA A 144 17.19 -0.81 -3.92
CA ALA A 144 16.51 -0.29 -5.11
C ALA A 144 16.96 -0.95 -6.43
N MET A 145 17.43 -2.20 -6.34
CA MET A 145 17.77 -3.05 -7.48
C MET A 145 16.54 -3.84 -7.93
N VAL A 146 15.53 -3.13 -8.44
CA VAL A 146 14.23 -3.70 -8.81
C VAL A 146 13.85 -3.35 -10.24
N ASP A 147 13.19 -4.28 -10.89
CA ASP A 147 12.53 -4.11 -12.19
C ASP A 147 11.18 -4.83 -12.18
N THR A 148 10.49 -4.85 -13.33
CA THR A 148 9.16 -5.46 -13.45
C THR A 148 9.15 -6.99 -13.28
N SER A 149 10.30 -7.66 -13.39
CA SER A 149 10.43 -9.12 -13.21
C SER A 149 10.75 -9.51 -11.77
N TYR A 150 11.24 -8.57 -10.97
CA TYR A 150 11.72 -8.80 -9.61
C TYR A 150 10.67 -9.45 -8.68
N VAL A 151 9.39 -9.06 -8.81
CA VAL A 151 8.31 -9.64 -7.99
C VAL A 151 8.10 -11.13 -8.30
N ASN A 152 8.28 -11.58 -9.54
CA ASN A 152 8.10 -12.99 -9.90
C ASN A 152 9.12 -13.87 -9.18
N SER A 153 10.40 -13.48 -9.25
CA SER A 153 11.48 -14.22 -8.57
C SER A 153 11.37 -14.17 -7.05
N LEU A 154 10.89 -13.05 -6.49
CA LEU A 154 10.63 -12.93 -5.07
C LEU A 154 9.44 -13.77 -4.60
N SER A 155 8.37 -13.81 -5.40
CA SER A 155 7.16 -14.62 -5.15
C SER A 155 7.47 -16.11 -5.12
N ASP A 156 8.32 -16.60 -6.04
CA ASP A 156 8.74 -18.01 -6.06
C ASP A 156 9.50 -18.37 -4.78
N ARG A 157 10.41 -17.49 -4.33
CA ARG A 157 11.14 -17.66 -3.06
C ARG A 157 10.20 -17.62 -1.87
N PHE A 158 9.23 -16.70 -1.84
CA PHE A 158 8.23 -16.60 -0.79
C PHE A 158 7.39 -17.87 -0.69
N SER A 159 6.88 -18.38 -1.82
CA SER A 159 6.04 -19.59 -1.88
C SER A 159 6.80 -20.85 -1.49
N ALA A 160 8.14 -20.85 -1.62
CA ALA A 160 8.97 -21.97 -1.19
C ALA A 160 9.14 -22.06 0.34
N LEU A 161 8.85 -20.98 1.09
CA LEU A 161 8.94 -20.95 2.55
C LEU A 161 7.90 -21.91 3.17
N LYS A 162 8.36 -22.80 4.04
CA LYS A 162 7.52 -23.85 4.66
C LYS A 162 6.34 -23.30 5.46
N GLU A 163 6.45 -22.09 6.00
CA GLU A 163 5.45 -21.44 6.85
C GLU A 163 4.20 -21.00 6.07
N TYR A 164 4.27 -20.90 4.74
CA TYR A 164 3.17 -20.41 3.89
C TYR A 164 2.60 -21.46 2.92
N LYS A 165 2.92 -22.75 3.15
CA LYS A 165 2.49 -23.87 2.29
C LYS A 165 1.11 -24.47 2.63
N ASP A 166 0.45 -24.02 3.69
CA ASP A 166 -0.83 -24.55 4.16
C ASP A 166 -2.02 -23.56 3.96
#